data_AF-A0A7C1M0C5-F1
#
_entry.id   AF-A0A7C1M0C5-F1
#
_cell.length_a   1.000
_cell.length_b   1.000
_cell.length_c   1.000
_cell.angle_alpha   90.00
_cell.angle_beta   90.00
_cell.angle_gamma   90.00
#
_symmetry.space_group_name_H-M   'P 1'
#
loop_
_entity.id
_entity.type
_entity.pdbx_description
1 polymer ?
#
loop_
_entity_poly.entity_id
_entity_poly.type
_entity_poly.pdbx_seq_one_letter_code
_entity_poly.pdbx_strand_id
1 'polypeptide(L)'
;MFTSNQKLYISSKTNAARWRAVSMAVTSFTVLPISLSLWEVMINADILKLAIYMIFAIIILAIRVIVAGKVAYHTTVVELLRTRLDHPPNSPKELKDDQESTKLTGGS
;
A
#
# COMPACT_ATOMS: atom_id res chain seq x y z
N MET A 1 12.37 -11.47 23.49
CA MET A 1 10.94 -11.67 23.15
C MET A 1 10.43 -10.36 22.55
N PHE A 2 9.86 -10.35 21.34
CA PHE A 2 9.38 -9.12 20.70
C PHE A 2 8.11 -8.59 21.37
N THR A 3 8.01 -7.27 21.54
CA THR A 3 6.79 -6.59 22.04
C THR A 3 5.67 -6.68 20.99
N SER A 4 4.41 -6.52 21.41
CA SER A 4 3.25 -6.58 20.49
C SER A 4 3.37 -5.58 19.34
N ASN A 5 3.90 -4.38 19.58
CA ASN A 5 4.13 -3.36 18.56
C ASN A 5 5.24 -3.77 17.58
N GLN A 6 6.31 -4.43 18.04
CA GLN A 6 7.36 -4.99 17.17
C GLN A 6 6.82 -6.11 16.29
N LYS A 7 5.99 -7.02 16.82
CA LYS A 7 5.34 -8.07 16.02
C LYS A 7 4.41 -7.48 14.95
N LEU A 8 3.63 -6.46 15.30
CA LEU A 8 2.74 -5.77 14.37
C LEU A 8 3.52 -5.07 13.25
N TYR A 9 4.64 -4.41 13.60
CA TYR A 9 5.54 -3.78 12.64
C TYR A 9 6.13 -4.78 11.64
N ILE A 10 6.65 -5.92 12.13
CA ILE A 10 7.22 -6.97 11.28
C ILE A 10 6.16 -7.55 10.32
N SER A 11 4.96 -7.84 10.84
CA SER A 11 3.84 -8.33 10.03
C SER A 11 3.44 -7.33 8.94
N SER A 12 3.28 -6.06 9.29
CA SER A 12 2.92 -5.01 8.33
C SER A 12 3.99 -4.81 7.27
N LYS A 13 5.28 -4.81 7.65
CA LYS A 13 6.42 -4.72 6.72
C LYS A 13 6.44 -5.88 5.72
N THR A 14 6.13 -7.09 6.18
CA THR A 14 6.07 -8.29 5.35
C THR A 14 4.91 -8.20 4.36
N ASN A 15 3.75 -7.73 4.81
CA ASN A 15 2.58 -7.51 3.95
C ASN A 15 2.85 -6.42 2.91
N ALA A 16 3.52 -5.31 3.28
CA ALA A 16 3.93 -4.28 2.32
C ALA A 16 4.84 -4.84 1.22
N ALA A 17 5.80 -5.70 1.58
CA ALA A 17 6.68 -6.35 0.61
C ALA A 17 5.92 -7.29 -0.33
N ARG A 18 4.98 -8.08 0.19
CA ARG A 18 4.11 -8.95 -0.63
C ARG A 18 3.28 -8.15 -1.63
N TRP A 19 2.65 -7.06 -1.20
CA TRP A 19 1.88 -6.20 -2.10
C TRP A 19 2.74 -5.51 -3.16
N ARG A 20 3.98 -5.15 -2.84
CA ARG A 20 4.94 -4.65 -3.84
C ARG A 20 5.31 -5.71 -4.87
N ALA A 21 5.56 -6.96 -4.45
CA ALA A 21 5.82 -8.05 -5.37
C ALA A 21 4.60 -8.33 -6.29
N VAL A 22 3.39 -8.30 -5.73
CA VAL A 22 2.15 -8.39 -6.52
C VAL A 22 2.03 -7.23 -7.51
N SER A 23 2.38 -6.01 -7.11
CA SER A 23 2.38 -4.84 -8.01
C SER A 23 3.33 -5.01 -9.19
N MET A 24 4.53 -5.53 -8.95
CA MET A 24 5.50 -5.85 -10.01
C MET A 24 4.99 -6.95 -10.94
N ALA A 25 4.39 -8.01 -10.39
CA ALA A 25 3.82 -9.09 -11.20
C ALA A 25 2.67 -8.62 -12.10
N VAL A 26 1.72 -7.85 -11.55
CA VAL A 26 0.63 -7.25 -12.34
C VAL A 26 1.19 -6.31 -13.41
N THR A 27 2.30 -5.63 -13.10
CA THR A 27 2.99 -4.77 -14.07
C THR A 27 3.63 -5.56 -15.22
N SER A 28 4.22 -6.72 -14.97
CA SER A 28 4.70 -7.58 -16.05
C SER A 28 3.56 -8.16 -16.91
N PHE A 29 2.40 -8.47 -16.31
CA PHE A 29 1.27 -9.04 -17.04
C PHE A 29 0.59 -8.07 -18.01
N THR A 30 0.71 -6.75 -17.82
CA THR A 30 0.13 -5.77 -18.78
C THR A 30 0.81 -5.77 -20.14
N VAL A 31 2.07 -6.22 -20.24
CA VAL A 31 2.82 -6.15 -21.50
C VAL A 31 2.18 -7.06 -22.55
N LEU A 32 1.75 -8.25 -22.15
CA LEU A 32 1.20 -9.28 -23.04
C LEU A 32 -0.06 -8.82 -23.81
N PRO A 33 -1.16 -8.36 -23.17
CA PRO A 33 -2.36 -7.94 -23.90
C PRO A 33 -2.13 -6.67 -24.74
N ILE A 34 -1.22 -5.77 -24.32
CA ILE A 34 -0.85 -4.60 -25.10
C ILE A 34 -0.11 -5.03 -26.37
N SER A 35 0.88 -5.91 -26.27
CA SER A 35 1.60 -6.42 -27.43
C SER A 35 0.68 -7.19 -28.39
N LEU A 36 -0.24 -8.00 -27.88
CA LEU A 36 -1.20 -8.74 -28.69
C LEU A 36 -2.23 -7.82 -29.37
N SER A 37 -2.74 -6.81 -28.69
CA SER A 37 -3.64 -5.82 -29.31
C SER A 37 -2.95 -5.03 -30.42
N LEU A 38 -1.69 -4.61 -30.22
CA LEU A 38 -0.88 -3.98 -31.27
C LEU A 38 -0.67 -4.91 -32.47
N TRP A 39 -0.39 -6.19 -32.23
CA TRP A 39 -0.23 -7.19 -33.29
C TRP A 39 -1.50 -7.35 -34.13
N GLU A 40 -2.66 -7.50 -33.48
CA GLU A 40 -3.94 -7.64 -34.20
C GLU A 40 -4.27 -6.39 -35.02
N VAL A 41 -3.97 -5.18 -34.51
CA VAL A 41 -4.17 -3.94 -35.27
C VAL A 41 -3.24 -3.84 -36.48
N MET A 42 -1.98 -4.25 -36.33
CA MET A 42 -0.96 -4.07 -37.37
C MET A 42 -1.01 -5.12 -38.48
N ILE A 43 -1.35 -6.38 -38.15
CA ILE A 43 -1.19 -7.51 -39.08
C ILE A 43 -2.53 -8.09 -39.52
N ASN A 44 -3.39 -8.48 -38.57
CA ASN A 44 -4.57 -9.29 -38.86
C ASN A 44 -5.85 -8.47 -39.09
N ALA A 45 -5.92 -7.25 -38.54
CA ALA A 45 -7.12 -6.41 -38.48
C ALA A 45 -8.38 -7.13 -37.93
N ASP A 46 -8.20 -8.16 -37.09
CA ASP A 46 -9.29 -8.94 -36.48
C ASP A 46 -9.89 -8.17 -35.29
N ILE A 47 -11.03 -7.51 -35.56
CA ILE A 47 -11.72 -6.65 -34.58
C ILE A 47 -12.21 -7.45 -33.36
N LEU A 48 -12.57 -8.73 -33.54
CA LEU A 48 -13.10 -9.55 -32.45
C LEU A 48 -11.99 -9.90 -31.46
N LYS A 49 -10.82 -10.34 -31.95
CA LYS A 49 -9.66 -10.62 -31.09
C LYS A 49 -9.11 -9.37 -30.44
N LEU A 50 -9.07 -8.26 -31.18
CA LEU A 50 -8.68 -6.97 -30.65
C LEU A 50 -9.56 -6.55 -29.46
N ALA A 51 -10.89 -6.68 -29.58
CA ALA A 51 -11.81 -6.36 -28.50
C ALA A 51 -11.55 -7.22 -27.24
N ILE A 52 -11.27 -8.51 -27.41
CA ILE A 52 -10.93 -9.41 -26.29
C ILE A 52 -9.64 -8.94 -25.60
N TYR A 53 -8.58 -8.62 -26.35
CA TYR A 53 -7.32 -8.15 -25.77
C TYR A 53 -7.47 -6.79 -25.06
N MET A 54 -8.32 -5.90 -25.58
CA MET A 54 -8.64 -4.62 -24.93
C MET A 54 -9.39 -4.83 -23.60
N ILE A 55 -10.33 -5.78 -23.54
CA ILE A 55 -11.01 -6.14 -22.28
C ILE A 55 -9.99 -6.64 -21.25
N PHE A 56 -9.07 -7.54 -21.64
CA PHE A 56 -8.01 -7.99 -20.75
C PHE A 56 -7.12 -6.84 -20.26
N ALA A 57 -6.76 -5.91 -21.15
CA ALA A 57 -5.98 -4.73 -20.77
C ALA A 57 -6.71 -3.89 -19.71
N ILE A 58 -8.02 -3.65 -19.87
CA ILE A 58 -8.85 -2.91 -18.90
C ILE A 58 -8.91 -3.63 -17.55
N ILE A 59 -9.14 -4.95 -17.54
CA ILE A 59 -9.20 -5.76 -16.31
C ILE A 59 -7.88 -5.65 -15.55
N ILE A 60 -6.74 -5.80 -16.23
CA ILE A 60 -5.43 -5.71 -15.58
C ILE A 60 -5.17 -4.28 -15.06
N LEU A 61 -5.64 -3.26 -15.77
CA LEU A 61 -5.53 -1.87 -15.33
C LEU A 61 -6.35 -1.61 -14.05
N ALA A 62 -7.55 -2.18 -13.94
CA ALA A 62 -8.34 -2.14 -12.70
C ALA A 62 -7.62 -2.84 -11.54
N ILE A 63 -7.04 -4.02 -11.78
CA ILE A 63 -6.25 -4.73 -10.77
C ILE A 63 -5.04 -3.90 -10.32
N ARG A 64 -4.35 -3.22 -11.24
CA ARG A 64 -3.23 -2.33 -10.90
C ARG A 64 -3.64 -1.24 -9.93
N VAL A 65 -4.79 -0.59 -10.15
CA VAL A 65 -5.30 0.47 -9.26
C VAL A 65 -5.53 -0.07 -7.84
N ILE A 66 -6.17 -1.24 -7.72
CA ILE A 66 -6.43 -1.89 -6.42
C ILE A 66 -5.11 -2.23 -5.71
N VAL A 67 -4.16 -2.83 -6.43
CA VAL A 67 -2.87 -3.23 -5.86
C VAL A 67 -2.05 -2.01 -5.45
N ALA A 68 -2.04 -0.94 -6.24
CA ALA A 68 -1.37 0.32 -5.89
C ALA A 68 -1.95 0.92 -4.60
N GLY A 69 -3.28 0.93 -4.45
CA GLY A 69 -3.94 1.35 -3.21
C GLY A 69 -3.55 0.50 -2.00
N LYS A 70 -3.47 -0.82 -2.16
CA LYS A 70 -3.01 -1.74 -1.10
C LYS A 70 -1.54 -1.50 -0.72
N VAL A 71 -0.65 -1.28 -1.70
CA VAL A 71 0.75 -0.94 -1.44
C VAL A 71 0.84 0.34 -0.62
N ALA A 72 0.16 1.41 -1.07
CA ALA A 72 0.14 2.70 -0.39
C ALA A 72 -0.33 2.60 1.07
N TYR A 73 -1.43 1.89 1.30
CA TYR A 73 -1.96 1.67 2.66
C TYR A 73 -0.93 1.00 3.57
N HIS A 74 -0.35 -0.13 3.13
CA HIS A 74 0.60 -0.86 3.96
C HIS A 74 1.91 -0.07 4.17
N THR A 75 2.33 0.76 3.21
CA THR A 75 3.50 1.64 3.42
C THR A 75 3.24 2.71 4.48
N THR A 76 2.08 3.36 4.46
CA THR A 76 1.71 4.35 5.48
C THR A 76 1.61 3.73 6.87
N VAL A 77 1.03 2.53 6.98
CA VAL A 77 0.93 1.82 8.27
C VAL A 77 2.31 1.43 8.80
N VAL A 78 3.21 0.96 7.93
CA VAL A 78 4.60 0.63 8.32
C VAL A 78 5.34 1.87 8.81
N GLU A 79 5.17 3.02 8.14
CA GLU A 79 5.81 4.28 8.50
C GLU A 79 5.27 4.82 9.83
N LEU A 80 3.95 4.81 10.04
CA LEU A 80 3.33 5.18 11.30
C LEU A 80 3.83 4.29 12.46
N LEU A 81 3.88 2.97 12.24
CA LEU A 81 4.37 2.04 13.25
C LEU A 81 5.86 2.24 13.54
N ARG A 82 6.67 2.52 12.51
CA ARG A 82 8.08 2.87 12.69
C ARG A 82 8.23 4.09 13.59
N THR A 83 7.51 5.17 13.29
CA THR A 83 7.53 6.40 14.09
C THR A 83 7.11 6.15 15.54
N ARG A 84 6.11 5.29 15.77
CA ARG A 84 5.68 4.91 17.13
C ARG A 84 6.65 4.00 17.87
N LEU A 85 7.50 3.26 17.17
CA LEU A 85 8.58 2.48 17.77
C LEU A 85 9.81 3.35 18.06
N ASP A 86 10.17 4.24 17.14
CA ASP A 86 11.32 5.15 17.25
C ASP A 86 11.04 6.26 18.28
N HIS A 87 9.79 6.72 18.37
CA HIS A 87 9.29 7.65 19.36
C HIS A 87 8.05 7.06 20.05
N PRO A 88 8.25 6.22 21.09
CA PRO A 88 7.14 5.71 21.87
C PRO A 88 6.35 6.90 22.41
N PRO A 89 5.00 6.90 22.32
CA PRO A 89 4.22 7.97 22.93
C PRO A 89 4.58 8.02 24.41
N ASN A 90 4.79 9.23 24.91
CA ASN A 90 5.01 9.53 26.32
C ASN A 90 4.12 8.64 27.18
N SER A 91 4.71 8.03 28.20
CA SER A 91 4.01 7.11 29.10
C SER A 91 2.72 7.78 29.59
N PRO A 92 1.62 7.05 29.82
CA PRO A 92 0.40 7.64 30.40
C PRO A 92 0.64 8.33 31.77
N LYS A 93 1.84 8.22 32.36
CA LYS A 93 2.29 9.05 33.48
C LYS A 93 2.64 10.49 33.08
N GLU A 94 3.36 10.70 31.98
CA GLU A 94 3.71 12.05 31.49
C GLU A 94 2.47 12.83 31.02
N LEU A 95 1.47 12.15 30.45
CA LEU A 95 0.19 12.78 30.11
C LEU A 95 -0.63 13.23 31.34
N LYS A 96 -0.42 12.62 32.51
CA LYS A 96 -1.03 13.06 33.77
C LYS A 96 -0.28 14.25 34.37
N ASP A 97 1.05 14.22 34.33
CA ASP A 97 1.88 15.30 34.87
C ASP A 97 1.69 16.60 34.06
N ASP A 98 1.54 16.52 32.74
CA ASP A 98 1.22 17.70 31.90
C ASP A 98 -0.20 18.25 32.15
N GLN A 99 -1.15 17.38 32.48
CA GLN A 99 -2.53 17.78 32.83
C GLN A 99 -2.62 18.42 34.23
N GLU A 100 -1.76 18.00 35.15
CA GLU A 100 -1.66 18.57 36.50
C GLU A 100 -0.89 19.91 36.48
N SER A 101 0.16 20.02 35.64
CA SER A 101 0.93 21.25 35.47
C SER A 101 0.11 22.38 34.81
N THR A 102 -0.71 22.07 33.79
CA THR A 102 -1.58 23.07 33.15
C THR A 102 -2.77 23.52 34.02
N LYS A 103 -3.16 22.73 35.03
CA LYS A 103 -4.18 23.14 36.01
C LYS A 103 -3.66 24.18 37.01
N LEU A 104 -2.36 24.22 37.27
CA LEU A 104 -1.75 25.09 38.28
C LEU A 104 -1.39 26.49 37.74
N THR A 105 -1.32 26.68 36.43
CA THR A 105 -0.95 27.97 35.79
C THR A 105 -2.13 28.75 35.21
N GLY A 106 -3.35 28.22 35.25
CA GLY A 106 -4.55 28.81 34.63
C GLY A 106 -5.48 29.59 35.56
N GLY A 107 -4.98 30.09 36.70
CA GLY A 107 -5.76 30.87 37.66
C GLY A 107 -5.10 32.21 37.98
N SER A 108 -5.49 33.25 37.26
CA SER A 108 -5.35 34.66 37.66
C SER A 108 -6.47 35.46 37.03
#